data_AF-A0A7Y4SWT5-F1
#
_entry.id   AF-A0A7Y4SWT5-F1
#
_cell.length_a   1.000
_cell.length_b   1.000
_cell.length_c   1.000
_cell.angle_alpha   90.00
_cell.angle_beta   90.00
_cell.angle_gamma   90.00
#
_symmetry.space_group_name_H-M   'P 1'
#
loop_
_entity.id
_entity.type
_entity.pdbx_description
1 polymer ?
#
loop_
_entity_poly.entity_id
_entity_poly.type
_entity_poly.pdbx_seq_one_letter_code
_entity_poly.pdbx_strand_id
1 'polypeptide(L)'
;MQQSELALFAQEFRRVLAPLLVELGRAHECLRSGAGPKDVSLDVAELRDALASLSGELAELVARVERERATVLVFGPPKSGKSTLLDALAGTRVGEASILPGYPCVLRASHAREESAELQRFDGALESASDPAGLRLVLQRAHSELAAS
;
A
#
# COMPACT_ATOMS: atom_id res chain seq x y z
N MET A 1 -17.65 -6.61 -7.18
CA MET A 1 -16.33 -7.26 -7.07
C MET A 1 -16.21 -7.83 -5.66
N GLN A 2 -16.01 -9.14 -5.51
CA GLN A 2 -15.75 -9.75 -4.20
C GLN A 2 -14.37 -9.31 -3.71
N GLN A 3 -14.26 -8.85 -2.46
CA GLN A 3 -12.96 -8.60 -1.82
C GLN A 3 -12.22 -9.93 -1.65
N SER A 4 -10.89 -9.93 -1.81
CA SER A 4 -10.09 -11.14 -1.58
C SER A 4 -10.19 -11.58 -0.12
N GLU A 5 -10.02 -12.88 0.14
CA GLU A 5 -10.00 -13.42 1.52
C GLU A 5 -8.94 -12.72 2.38
N LEU A 6 -7.79 -12.37 1.80
CA LEU A 6 -6.74 -11.61 2.47
C LEU A 6 -7.19 -10.19 2.85
N ALA A 7 -7.93 -9.51 1.97
CA ALA A 7 -8.45 -8.17 2.25
C ALA A 7 -9.53 -8.21 3.34
N LEU A 8 -10.40 -9.23 3.30
CA LEU A 8 -11.40 -9.46 4.34
C LEU A 8 -10.74 -9.77 5.69
N PHE A 9 -9.72 -10.64 5.70
CA PHE A 9 -8.94 -10.93 6.90
C PHE A 9 -8.29 -9.66 7.45
N ALA A 10 -7.59 -8.88 6.63
CA ALA A 10 -6.93 -7.66 7.08
C ALA A 10 -7.93 -6.64 7.66
N GLN A 11 -9.11 -6.52 7.05
CA GLN A 11 -10.18 -5.65 7.53
C GLN A 11 -10.75 -6.13 8.88
N GLU A 12 -11.05 -7.42 9.01
CA GLU A 12 -11.53 -8.04 10.26
C GLU A 12 -10.47 -7.95 11.37
N PHE A 13 -9.21 -8.24 11.05
CA PHE A 13 -8.08 -8.18 11.96
C PHE A 13 -7.92 -6.76 12.55
N ARG A 14 -7.92 -5.74 11.69
CA ARG A 14 -7.92 -4.33 12.13
C ARG A 14 -9.15 -4.00 12.97
N ARG A 15 -10.34 -4.43 12.54
CA ARG A 15 -11.61 -4.18 13.25
C ARG A 15 -11.56 -4.68 14.70
N VAL A 16 -10.96 -5.85 14.92
CA VAL A 16 -10.83 -6.47 16.25
C VAL A 16 -9.72 -5.83 17.08
N LEU A 17 -8.57 -5.51 16.49
CA LEU A 17 -7.38 -5.07 17.24
C LEU A 17 -7.22 -3.56 17.40
N ALA A 18 -7.82 -2.75 16.52
CA ALA A 18 -7.74 -1.29 16.64
C ALA A 18 -8.31 -0.75 17.96
N PRO A 19 -9.44 -1.25 18.51
CA PRO A 19 -9.91 -0.84 19.84
C PRO A 19 -8.92 -1.20 20.95
N LEU A 20 -8.27 -2.36 20.87
CA LEU A 20 -7.27 -2.79 21.85
C LEU A 20 -6.06 -1.85 21.86
N LEU A 21 -5.57 -1.43 20.69
CA LEU A 21 -4.49 -0.43 20.60
C LEU A 21 -4.85 0.90 21.28
N VAL A 22 -6.11 1.34 21.16
CA VAL A 22 -6.59 2.56 21.82
C VAL A 22 -6.59 2.38 23.34
N GLU A 23 -7.07 1.24 23.84
CA GLU A 23 -7.10 0.98 25.29
C GLU A 23 -5.70 0.79 25.88
N LEU A 24 -4.78 0.14 25.15
CA LEU A 24 -3.38 0.03 25.57
C LEU A 24 -2.69 1.40 25.63
N GLY A 25 -2.93 2.27 24.65
CA GLY A 25 -2.44 3.66 24.67
C GLY A 25 -2.99 4.46 25.84
N ARG A 26 -4.30 4.32 26.13
CA ARG A 26 -4.92 4.95 27.31
C ARG A 26 -4.33 4.44 28.62
N ALA A 27 -4.13 3.14 28.76
CA ALA A 27 -3.53 2.54 29.94
C ALA A 27 -2.09 3.03 30.14
N HIS A 28 -1.29 3.09 29.08
CA HIS A 28 0.07 3.64 29.12
C HIS A 28 0.08 5.11 29.57
N GLU A 29 -0.80 5.94 29.03
CA GLU A 29 -0.94 7.36 29.41
C GLU A 29 -1.41 7.54 30.86
N CYS A 30 -2.36 6.73 31.33
CA CYS A 30 -2.79 6.74 32.73
C CYS A 30 -1.64 6.42 33.69
N LEU A 31 -0.82 5.41 33.37
CA LEU A 31 0.35 5.04 34.18
C LEU A 31 1.43 6.11 34.11
N ARG A 32 1.67 6.72 32.94
CA ARG A 32 2.61 7.82 32.75
C ARG A 32 2.22 9.06 33.57
N SER A 33 0.93 9.37 33.66
CA SER A 33 0.41 10.51 34.41
C SER A 33 0.38 10.34 35.93
N GLY A 34 0.77 9.16 36.44
CA GLY A 34 0.73 8.86 37.88
C GLY A 34 -0.69 8.76 38.44
N ALA A 35 -1.71 8.62 37.57
CA ALA A 35 -3.12 8.43 37.95
C ALA A 35 -3.43 6.98 38.39
N GLY A 36 -2.39 6.19 38.71
CA GLY A 36 -2.52 4.81 39.16
C GLY A 36 -2.99 4.69 40.61
N PRO A 37 -3.62 3.57 40.99
CA PRO A 37 -3.99 3.30 42.37
C PRO A 37 -2.75 3.28 43.27
N LYS A 38 -2.78 4.07 44.34
CA LYS A 38 -1.66 4.26 45.28
C LYS A 38 -1.38 3.05 46.20
N ASP A 39 -2.29 2.07 46.20
CA ASP A 39 -2.28 0.90 47.10
C ASP A 39 -1.77 -0.39 46.43
N VAL A 40 -1.17 -0.30 45.24
CA VAL A 40 -0.69 -1.48 44.50
C VAL A 40 0.82 -1.58 44.61
N SER A 41 1.31 -2.70 45.13
CA SER A 41 2.75 -3.05 45.21
C SER A 41 3.37 -3.44 43.86
N LEU A 42 2.79 -2.98 42.75
CA LEU A 42 3.30 -3.26 41.42
C LEU A 42 4.42 -2.30 41.06
N ASP A 43 5.45 -2.80 40.38
CA ASP A 43 6.41 -1.94 39.70
C ASP A 43 5.71 -1.28 38.49
N VAL A 44 5.25 -0.05 38.73
CA VAL A 44 4.54 0.76 37.74
C VAL A 44 5.45 1.09 36.54
N ALA A 45 6.76 1.17 36.74
CA ALA A 45 7.71 1.44 35.65
C ALA A 45 7.82 0.23 34.73
N GLU A 46 7.98 -0.97 35.31
CA GLU A 46 8.03 -2.22 34.54
C GLU A 46 6.73 -2.46 33.75
N LEU A 47 5.56 -2.26 34.38
CA LEU A 47 4.27 -2.40 33.70
C LEU A 47 4.10 -1.39 32.57
N ARG A 48 4.51 -0.13 32.79
CA ARG A 48 4.42 0.92 31.77
C ARG A 48 5.28 0.56 30.55
N ASP A 49 6.49 0.09 30.78
CA ASP A 49 7.44 -0.24 29.73
C ASP A 49 6.97 -1.48 28.94
N ALA A 50 6.43 -2.48 29.64
CA ALA A 50 5.79 -3.65 29.02
C ALA A 50 4.59 -3.26 28.14
N LEU A 51 3.73 -2.34 28.62
CA LEU A 51 2.59 -1.83 27.84
C LEU A 51 3.03 -1.02 26.62
N ALA A 52 4.12 -0.26 26.73
CA ALA A 52 4.69 0.48 25.61
C ALA A 52 5.21 -0.47 24.52
N SER A 53 5.98 -1.50 24.91
CA SER A 53 6.49 -2.52 24.00
C SER A 53 5.35 -3.24 23.28
N LEU A 54 4.37 -3.74 24.05
CA LEU A 54 3.22 -4.45 23.50
C LEU A 54 2.40 -3.58 22.55
N SER A 55 2.21 -2.30 22.88
CA SER A 55 1.51 -1.35 22.00
C SER A 55 2.26 -1.14 20.68
N GLY A 56 3.60 -1.01 20.75
CA GLY A 56 4.44 -0.87 19.57
C GLY A 56 4.40 -2.10 18.67
N GLU A 57 4.60 -3.29 19.25
CA GLU A 57 4.57 -4.57 18.54
C GLU A 57 3.21 -4.82 17.89
N LEU A 58 2.12 -4.56 18.61
CA LEU A 58 0.77 -4.73 18.09
C LEU A 58 0.47 -3.73 16.97
N ALA A 59 0.92 -2.49 17.10
CA ALA A 59 0.76 -1.47 16.06
C ALA A 59 1.52 -1.85 14.78
N GLU A 60 2.75 -2.36 14.93
CA GLU A 60 3.53 -2.86 13.80
C GLU A 60 2.84 -4.06 13.12
N LEU A 61 2.33 -5.00 13.91
CA LEU A 61 1.60 -6.17 13.41
C LEU A 61 0.35 -5.76 12.61
N VAL A 62 -0.48 -4.86 13.15
CA VAL A 62 -1.65 -4.33 12.45
C VAL A 62 -1.23 -3.64 11.15
N ALA A 63 -0.21 -2.80 11.19
CA ALA A 63 0.29 -2.12 10.01
C ALA A 63 0.88 -3.08 8.96
N ARG A 64 1.45 -4.21 9.39
CA ARG A 64 1.98 -5.24 8.48
C ARG A 64 0.85 -5.99 7.78
N VAL A 65 -0.15 -6.45 8.53
CA VAL A 65 -1.31 -7.16 8.00
C VAL A 65 -2.09 -6.26 7.01
N GLU A 66 -2.20 -4.96 7.28
CA GLU A 66 -2.83 -4.01 6.36
C GLU A 66 -2.07 -3.81 5.04
N ARG A 67 -0.75 -4.00 5.06
CA ARG A 67 0.09 -3.88 3.87
C ARG A 67 0.17 -5.19 3.08
N GLU A 68 -0.36 -6.28 3.62
CA GLU A 68 -0.26 -7.60 3.02
C GLU A 68 -1.11 -7.64 1.74
N ARG A 69 -0.42 -7.83 0.61
CA ARG A 69 -1.02 -7.81 -0.73
C ARG A 69 -0.55 -9.02 -1.51
N ALA A 70 -1.48 -9.70 -2.16
CA ALA A 70 -1.13 -10.67 -3.20
C ALA A 70 -0.55 -9.91 -4.40
N THR A 71 0.71 -10.21 -4.75
CA THR A 71 1.39 -9.62 -5.91
C THR A 71 1.58 -10.70 -6.96
N VAL A 72 1.00 -10.49 -8.15
CA VAL A 72 1.16 -11.39 -9.30
C VAL A 72 2.15 -10.75 -10.27
N LEU A 73 3.24 -11.45 -10.56
CA LEU A 73 4.22 -11.05 -11.57
C LEU A 73 3.92 -11.79 -12.87
N VAL A 74 3.67 -11.03 -13.95
CA VAL A 74 3.37 -11.59 -15.27
C VAL A 74 4.56 -11.40 -16.20
N PHE A 75 5.23 -12.50 -16.53
CA PHE A 75 6.36 -12.52 -17.47
C PHE A 75 5.98 -13.16 -18.80
N GLY A 76 6.69 -12.84 -19.87
CA GLY A 76 6.50 -13.47 -21.17
C GLY A 76 7.05 -12.64 -22.34
N PRO A 77 7.24 -13.27 -23.51
CA PRO A 77 7.85 -12.62 -24.67
C PRO A 77 7.00 -11.44 -25.18
N PRO A 78 7.58 -10.48 -25.92
CA PRO A 78 6.84 -9.39 -26.53
C PRO A 78 5.65 -9.91 -27.36
N LYS A 79 4.53 -9.18 -27.34
CA LYS A 79 3.29 -9.53 -28.08
C LYS A 79 2.61 -10.85 -27.66
N SER A 80 2.97 -11.44 -26.51
CA SER A 80 2.32 -12.66 -25.97
C SER A 80 0.96 -12.44 -25.30
N GLY A 81 0.34 -11.27 -25.44
CA GLY A 81 -0.96 -10.96 -24.83
C GLY A 81 -0.96 -10.59 -23.33
N LYS A 82 0.20 -10.34 -22.70
CA LYS A 82 0.29 -9.98 -21.26
C LYS A 82 -0.60 -8.79 -20.89
N SER A 83 -0.55 -7.71 -21.69
CA SER A 83 -1.35 -6.51 -21.45
C SER A 83 -2.84 -6.79 -21.58
N THR A 84 -3.24 -7.59 -22.57
CA THR A 84 -4.62 -8.04 -22.76
C THR A 84 -5.12 -8.88 -21.57
N LEU A 85 -4.25 -9.75 -21.02
CA LEU A 85 -4.57 -10.51 -19.81
C LEU A 85 -4.77 -9.58 -18.61
N LEU A 86 -3.90 -8.58 -18.42
CA LEU A 86 -4.04 -7.59 -17.34
C LEU A 86 -5.32 -6.77 -17.47
N ASP A 87 -5.65 -6.31 -18.69
CA ASP A 87 -6.89 -5.57 -18.95
C ASP A 87 -8.14 -6.42 -18.65
N ALA A 88 -8.11 -7.71 -19.04
CA ALA A 88 -9.20 -8.64 -18.75
C ALA A 88 -9.37 -8.90 -17.24
N LEU A 89 -8.26 -9.04 -16.50
CA LEU A 89 -8.28 -9.20 -15.04
C LEU A 89 -8.76 -7.94 -14.32
N ALA A 90 -8.39 -6.76 -14.82
CA ALA A 90 -8.80 -5.48 -14.26
C ALA A 90 -10.25 -5.10 -14.62
N GLY A 91 -10.84 -5.74 -15.65
CA GLY A 91 -12.14 -5.36 -16.18
C GLY A 91 -12.16 -3.99 -16.87
N THR A 92 -10.99 -3.38 -17.05
CA THR A 92 -10.77 -2.08 -17.69
C THR A 92 -9.36 -2.03 -18.27
N ARG A 93 -9.09 -1.05 -19.12
CA ARG A 93 -7.76 -0.85 -19.69
C ARG A 93 -6.83 -0.23 -18.65
N VAL A 94 -5.86 -1.00 -18.16
CA VAL A 94 -4.95 -0.61 -17.06
C VAL A 94 -3.57 -0.13 -17.54
N GLY A 95 -3.29 -0.24 -18.84
CA GLY A 95 -2.06 0.30 -19.41
C GLY A 95 -2.16 0.58 -20.90
N GLU A 96 -1.42 1.59 -21.35
CA GLU A 96 -1.11 1.72 -22.77
C GLU A 96 0.05 0.78 -23.11
N ALA A 97 -0.26 -0.34 -23.75
CA ALA A 97 0.75 -1.12 -24.44
C ALA A 97 1.33 -0.27 -25.57
N SER A 98 2.46 0.41 -25.32
CA SER A 98 3.15 1.15 -26.37
C SER A 98 3.61 0.16 -27.44
N ILE A 99 3.23 0.45 -28.67
CA ILE A 99 3.58 -0.31 -29.88
C ILE A 99 5.02 -0.03 -30.33
N LEU A 100 5.72 0.93 -29.70
CA LEU A 100 7.10 1.23 -30.03
C LEU A 100 8.02 0.12 -29.50
N PRO A 101 8.80 -0.52 -30.37
CA PRO A 101 9.73 -1.56 -29.96
C PRO A 101 10.81 -0.96 -29.06
N GLY A 102 10.99 -1.50 -27.86
CA GLY A 102 12.22 -1.28 -27.08
C GLY A 102 12.09 -0.55 -25.74
N TYR A 103 10.89 -0.20 -25.26
CA TYR A 103 10.76 0.41 -23.92
C TYR A 103 10.16 -0.54 -22.88
N PRO A 104 11.00 -1.30 -22.14
CA PRO A 104 10.53 -2.10 -21.01
C PRO A 104 10.22 -1.15 -19.84
N CYS A 105 8.97 -0.67 -19.76
CA CYS A 105 8.46 -0.09 -18.53
C CYS A 105 7.80 -1.19 -17.69
N VAL A 106 8.07 -1.18 -16.38
CA VAL A 106 7.34 -2.04 -15.45
C VAL A 106 5.98 -1.38 -15.19
N LEU A 107 4.91 -2.03 -15.63
CA LEU A 107 3.56 -1.61 -15.30
C LEU A 107 3.13 -2.24 -13.98
N ARG A 108 2.67 -1.40 -13.05
CA ARG A 108 2.05 -1.83 -11.81
C ARG A 108 0.62 -1.31 -11.76
N ALA A 109 -0.34 -2.23 -11.67
CA ALA A 109 -1.73 -1.93 -11.42
C ALA A 109 -2.11 -2.34 -9.99
N SER A 110 -2.88 -1.52 -9.30
CA SER A 110 -3.42 -1.83 -7.98
C SER A 110 -4.79 -1.20 -7.80
N HIS A 111 -5.62 -1.80 -6.96
CA HIS A 111 -6.91 -1.24 -6.61
C HIS A 111 -6.74 0.04 -5.75
N ALA A 112 -7.49 1.08 -6.11
CA ALA A 112 -7.62 2.33 -5.37
C ALA A 112 -9.08 2.81 -5.41
N ARG A 113 -9.46 3.70 -4.48
CA ARG A 113 -10.81 4.32 -4.46
C ARG A 113 -11.00 5.32 -5.58
N GLU A 114 -9.91 5.99 -5.96
CA GLU A 114 -9.85 6.99 -7.00
C GLU A 114 -8.91 6.48 -8.09
N GLU A 115 -9.26 6.74 -9.34
CA GLU A 115 -8.40 6.42 -10.47
C GLU A 115 -7.25 7.43 -10.53
N SER A 116 -6.02 6.93 -10.58
CA SER A 116 -4.82 7.76 -10.61
C SER A 116 -3.71 7.02 -11.35
N ALA A 117 -2.87 7.76 -12.05
CA ALA A 117 -1.68 7.22 -12.68
C ALA A 117 -0.43 7.94 -12.17
N GLU A 118 0.66 7.19 -12.04
CA GLU A 118 1.96 7.69 -11.63
C GLU A 118 3.04 7.12 -12.54
N LEU A 119 3.88 8.00 -13.08
CA LEU A 119 5.08 7.63 -13.82
C LEU A 119 6.29 7.88 -12.93
N GLN A 120 7.07 6.84 -12.70
CA GLN A 120 8.38 6.92 -12.09
C GLN A 120 9.46 6.77 -13.14
N ARG A 121 10.30 7.80 -13.27
CA ARG A 121 11.46 7.81 -14.17
C ARG A 121 12.68 7.14 -13.50
N PHE A 122 13.68 6.78 -14.31
CA PHE A 122 14.89 6.10 -13.83
C PHE A 122 15.74 6.98 -12.88
N ASP A 123 15.66 8.30 -13.03
CA ASP A 123 16.29 9.29 -12.14
C ASP A 123 15.54 9.47 -10.80
N GLY A 124 14.44 8.74 -10.60
CA GLY A 124 13.58 8.84 -9.42
C GLY A 124 12.53 9.95 -9.49
N ALA A 125 12.47 10.73 -10.58
CA ALA A 125 11.43 11.75 -10.74
C ALA A 125 10.04 11.08 -10.84
N LEU A 126 9.07 11.67 -10.14
CA LEU A 126 7.68 11.23 -10.10
C LEU A 126 6.81 12.26 -10.81
N GLU A 127 5.99 11.79 -11.74
CA GLU A 127 4.95 12.58 -12.39
C GLU A 127 3.60 11.89 -12.17
N SER A 128 2.68 12.58 -11.49
CA SER A 128 1.32 12.08 -11.26
C SER A 128 0.35 12.68 -12.27
N ALA A 129 -0.55 11.85 -12.78
CA ALA A 129 -1.70 12.26 -13.56
C ALA A 129 -2.98 11.84 -12.84
N SER A 130 -3.87 12.80 -12.60
CA SER A 130 -5.18 12.57 -11.98
C SER A 130 -6.20 11.94 -12.91
N ASP A 131 -5.88 11.83 -14.20
CA ASP A 131 -6.74 11.21 -15.20
C ASP A 131 -5.93 10.45 -16.28
N PRO A 132 -6.57 9.51 -16.99
CA PRO A 132 -5.93 8.74 -18.06
C PRO A 132 -5.44 9.60 -19.24
N ALA A 133 -6.04 10.77 -19.49
CA ALA A 133 -5.66 11.63 -20.60
C ALA A 133 -4.31 12.33 -20.34
N GLY A 134 -4.08 12.77 -19.11
CA GLY A 134 -2.82 13.32 -18.63
C GLY A 134 -1.68 12.32 -18.76
N LEU A 135 -1.92 11.05 -18.44
CA LEU A 135 -0.91 10.00 -18.61
C LEU A 135 -0.49 9.84 -20.09
N ARG A 136 -1.44 9.90 -21.04
CA ARG A 136 -1.11 9.83 -22.48
C ARG A 136 -0.21 10.97 -22.92
N LEU A 137 -0.43 12.18 -22.41
CA LEU A 137 0.40 13.35 -22.72
C LEU A 137 1.82 13.18 -22.16
N VAL A 138 1.94 12.72 -20.92
CA VAL A 138 3.24 12.44 -20.28
C VAL A 138 3.99 11.37 -21.07
N LEU A 139 3.31 10.27 -21.43
CA LEU A 139 3.90 9.22 -22.24
C LEU A 139 4.33 9.76 -23.60
N GLN A 140 3.47 10.47 -24.34
CA GLN A 140 3.83 11.04 -25.65
C GLN A 140 5.05 11.96 -25.58
N ARG A 141 5.15 12.77 -24.52
CA ARG A 141 6.32 13.63 -24.28
C ARG A 141 7.57 12.80 -24.05
N ALA A 142 7.52 11.82 -23.16
CA ALA A 142 8.64 10.92 -22.88
C ALA A 142 9.08 10.16 -24.15
N HIS A 143 8.14 9.71 -24.98
CA HIS A 143 8.46 9.08 -26.26
C HIS A 143 9.14 10.05 -27.24
N SER A 144 8.70 11.32 -27.28
CA SER A 144 9.26 12.34 -28.16
C SER A 144 10.70 12.70 -27.75
N GLU A 145 10.96 12.82 -26.44
CA GLU A 145 12.29 13.03 -25.88
C GLU A 145 13.23 11.88 -26.23
N LEU A 146 12.76 10.64 -26.10
CA LEU A 146 13.55 9.45 -26.40
C LEU A 146 13.82 9.24 -27.89
N ALA A 147 12.88 9.63 -28.76
CA ALA A 147 13.06 9.55 -30.21
C ALA A 147 14.01 10.65 -30.74
N ALA A 148 14.23 11.72 -29.97
CA ALA A 148 15.13 12.80 -30.30
C ALA A 148 16.58 12.55 -29.82
N SER A 149 16.82 11.56 -28.97
CA SER A 149 18.14 11.10 -28.50
C SER A 149 18.72 10.00 -29.39
#